data_AF-A0A9D2C093-F1
#
_entry.id   AF-A0A9D2C093-F1
#
_cell.length_a   1.000
_cell.length_b   1.000
_cell.length_c   1.000
_cell.angle_alpha   90.00
_cell.angle_beta   90.00
_cell.angle_gamma   90.00
#
_symmetry.space_group_name_H-M   'P 1'
#
loop_
_entity.id
_entity.type
_entity.pdbx_description
1 polymer ?
#
loop_
_entity_poly.entity_id
_entity_poly.type
_entity_poly.pdbx_seq_one_letter_code
_entity_poly.pdbx_strand_id
1 'polypeptide(L)'
;MKRIKHLGNFLLACVMAVVCLICLGVCLFFRMDGELLAVGFITGVWAVTDFYEAFHKEPIEERVGGQGDERDVFLAMKSSRTAMGIFNKVLFLASVLSLWGFAKFDLAFLLPVGVTLSGAVLFLFLLLLGVNLYYEKRG
;
A
#
# COMPACT_ATOMS: atom_id res chain seq x y z
N MET A 1 -15.34 23.49 -6.89
CA MET A 1 -14.86 22.50 -7.88
C MET A 1 -13.34 22.48 -7.84
N LYS A 2 -12.71 21.39 -7.35
CA LYS A 2 -11.24 21.28 -7.28
C LYS A 2 -10.67 21.18 -8.70
N ARG A 3 -9.80 22.12 -9.09
CA ARG A 3 -9.11 22.12 -10.40
C ARG A 3 -8.21 20.89 -10.51
N ILE A 4 -8.36 20.09 -11.56
CA ILE A 4 -7.42 19.01 -11.91
C ILE A 4 -6.08 19.64 -12.26
N LYS A 5 -4.98 19.17 -11.65
CA LYS A 5 -3.66 19.81 -11.80
C LYS A 5 -2.69 18.96 -12.63
N HIS A 6 -2.78 17.63 -12.56
CA HIS A 6 -2.04 16.71 -13.42
C HIS A 6 -3.01 15.92 -14.31
N LEU A 7 -3.13 16.32 -15.58
CA LEU A 7 -4.02 15.69 -16.54
C LEU A 7 -3.62 14.24 -16.85
N GLY A 8 -2.32 13.94 -16.83
CA GLY A 8 -1.76 12.60 -17.07
C GLY A 8 -2.18 11.57 -16.01
N ASN A 9 -1.90 11.85 -14.73
CA ASN A 9 -2.30 10.96 -13.62
C ASN A 9 -3.82 10.85 -13.51
N PHE A 10 -4.57 11.89 -13.88
CA PHE A 10 -6.04 11.81 -13.96
C PHE A 10 -6.52 10.84 -15.05
N LEU A 11 -5.91 10.88 -16.23
CA LEU A 11 -6.25 9.97 -17.32
C LEU A 11 -5.91 8.52 -16.95
N LEU A 12 -4.74 8.32 -16.33
CA LEU A 12 -4.28 7.03 -15.82
C LEU A 12 -5.24 6.48 -14.75
N ALA A 13 -5.64 7.31 -13.79
CA ALA A 13 -6.63 6.95 -12.78
C ALA A 13 -7.98 6.52 -13.39
N CYS A 14 -8.47 7.24 -14.41
CA CYS A 14 -9.68 6.87 -15.12
C CYS A 14 -9.55 5.54 -15.86
N VAL A 15 -8.42 5.30 -16.54
CA VAL A 15 -8.16 4.02 -17.22
C VAL A 15 -8.12 2.88 -16.21
N MET A 16 -7.38 3.05 -15.11
CA MET A 16 -7.29 2.03 -14.05
C MET A 16 -8.64 1.77 -13.37
N ALA A 17 -9.47 2.80 -13.19
CA ALA A 17 -10.82 2.66 -12.66
C ALA A 17 -11.75 1.90 -13.62
N VAL A 18 -11.65 2.15 -14.93
CA VAL A 18 -12.42 1.40 -15.94
C VAL A 18 -11.98 -0.06 -15.96
N VAL A 19 -10.68 -0.34 -15.89
CA VAL A 19 -10.16 -1.72 -15.81
C VAL A 19 -10.64 -2.43 -14.54
N CYS A 20 -10.66 -1.74 -13.40
CA CYS A 20 -11.22 -2.26 -12.16
C CYS A 20 -12.72 -2.59 -12.29
N LEU A 21 -13.52 -1.69 -12.87
CA LEU A 21 -14.95 -1.92 -13.10
C LEU A 21 -15.22 -3.07 -14.07
N ILE A 22 -14.40 -3.23 -15.11
CA ILE A 22 -14.49 -4.36 -16.04
C ILE A 22 -14.17 -5.67 -15.31
N CYS A 23 -13.10 -5.71 -14.50
CA CYS A 23 -12.76 -6.90 -13.71
C CYS A 23 -13.87 -7.26 -12.72
N LEU A 24 -14.44 -6.28 -12.02
CA LEU A 24 -15.57 -6.49 -11.10
C LEU A 24 -16.84 -6.94 -11.83
N GLY A 25 -17.12 -6.36 -13.01
CA GLY A 25 -18.25 -6.76 -13.84
C GLY A 25 -18.13 -8.21 -14.34
N VAL A 26 -16.95 -8.62 -14.78
CA VAL A 26 -16.68 -10.00 -15.20
C VAL A 26 -16.81 -10.97 -14.03
N CYS A 27 -16.28 -10.63 -12.84
CA CYS A 27 -16.45 -11.44 -11.63
C CYS A 27 -17.92 -11.63 -11.22
N LEU A 28 -18.78 -10.63 -11.41
CA LEU A 28 -20.20 -10.71 -11.07
C LEU A 28 -21.01 -11.55 -12.08
N PHE A 29 -20.62 -11.55 -13.36
CA PHE A 29 -21.36 -12.23 -14.43
C PHE A 29 -20.87 -13.65 -14.74
N PHE A 30 -19.57 -13.95 -14.61
CA PHE A 30 -18.96 -15.21 -15.10
C PHE A 30 -18.48 -16.20 -14.03
N ARG A 31 -18.87 -16.01 -12.76
CA ARG A 31 -18.50 -16.84 -11.58
C ARG A 31 -17.05 -16.58 -11.13
N MET A 32 -16.85 -16.63 -9.81
CA MET A 32 -15.65 -16.13 -9.11
C MET A 32 -14.37 -16.91 -9.43
N ASP A 33 -13.54 -16.35 -10.31
CA ASP A 33 -12.11 -16.65 -10.33
C ASP A 33 -11.40 -15.69 -9.36
N GLY A 34 -10.84 -16.23 -8.27
CA GLY A 34 -10.21 -15.45 -7.21
C GLY A 34 -9.05 -14.56 -7.69
N GLU A 35 -8.43 -14.93 -8.80
CA GLU A 35 -7.35 -14.18 -9.44
C GLU A 35 -7.84 -12.86 -10.06
N LEU A 36 -8.99 -12.85 -10.74
CA LEU A 36 -9.58 -11.63 -11.31
C LEU A 36 -10.02 -10.65 -10.24
N LEU A 37 -10.50 -11.16 -9.09
CA LEU A 37 -10.89 -10.32 -7.96
C LEU A 37 -9.67 -9.66 -7.31
N ALA A 38 -8.55 -10.39 -7.18
CA ALA A 38 -7.30 -9.83 -6.70
C ALA A 38 -6.75 -8.73 -7.64
N VAL A 39 -6.79 -8.96 -8.95
CA VAL A 39 -6.39 -7.96 -9.96
C VAL A 39 -7.30 -6.73 -9.92
N GLY A 40 -8.62 -6.92 -9.82
CA GLY A 40 -9.58 -5.82 -9.65
C GLY A 40 -9.31 -4.99 -8.38
N PHE A 41 -9.00 -5.65 -7.27
CA PHE A 41 -8.67 -4.96 -6.02
C PHE A 41 -7.38 -4.14 -6.13
N ILE A 42 -6.31 -4.72 -6.68
CA ILE A 42 -5.01 -4.03 -6.86
C ILE A 42 -5.17 -2.81 -7.77
N THR A 43 -5.85 -2.99 -8.92
CA THR A 43 -6.10 -1.89 -9.87
C THR A 43 -7.01 -0.80 -9.28
N GLY A 44 -7.96 -1.17 -8.42
CA GLY A 44 -8.78 -0.23 -7.68
C GLY A 44 -7.98 0.61 -6.67
N VAL A 45 -7.10 -0.01 -5.89
CA VAL A 45 -6.22 0.71 -4.95
C VAL A 45 -5.31 1.68 -5.70
N TRP A 46 -4.74 1.26 -6.84
CA TRP A 46 -3.93 2.12 -7.70
C TRP A 46 -4.72 3.29 -8.30
N ALA A 47 -5.95 3.05 -8.75
CA ALA A 47 -6.80 4.13 -9.25
C ALA A 47 -7.06 5.18 -8.16
N VAL A 48 -7.29 4.77 -6.91
CA VAL A 48 -7.50 5.69 -5.79
C VAL A 48 -6.25 6.51 -5.49
N THR A 49 -5.05 5.92 -5.53
CA THR A 49 -3.79 6.65 -5.33
C THR A 49 -3.55 7.65 -6.47
N ASP A 50 -3.79 7.25 -7.72
CA ASP A 50 -3.61 8.10 -8.89
C ASP A 50 -4.64 9.25 -8.92
N PHE A 51 -5.89 8.99 -8.52
CA PHE A 51 -6.89 10.06 -8.34
C PHE A 51 -6.46 11.02 -7.26
N TYR A 52 -5.95 10.52 -6.14
CA TYR A 52 -5.48 11.35 -5.05
C TYR A 52 -4.35 12.28 -5.52
N GLU A 53 -3.34 11.75 -6.22
CA GLU A 53 -2.26 12.55 -6.82
C GLU A 53 -2.77 13.53 -7.90
N ALA A 54 -3.71 13.13 -8.75
CA ALA A 54 -4.24 13.98 -9.80
C ALA A 54 -4.88 15.29 -9.28
N PHE A 55 -5.42 15.25 -8.05
CA PHE A 55 -6.01 16.40 -7.37
C PHE A 55 -5.02 17.19 -6.49
N HIS A 56 -3.79 16.69 -6.27
CA HIS A 56 -2.80 17.28 -5.36
C HIS A 56 -1.51 17.66 -6.11
N LYS A 57 -1.11 18.93 -6.02
CA LYS A 57 0.00 19.53 -6.81
C LYS A 57 1.42 19.23 -6.28
N GLU A 58 1.51 18.74 -5.07
CA GLU A 58 2.73 18.57 -4.29
C GLU A 58 2.62 17.23 -3.57
N PRO A 59 3.72 16.46 -3.42
CA PRO A 59 3.74 15.26 -2.60
C PRO A 59 3.20 15.60 -1.21
N ILE A 60 2.57 14.63 -0.54
CA ILE A 60 1.94 14.82 0.78
C ILE A 60 2.90 15.56 1.72
N GLU A 61 4.19 15.25 1.62
CA GLU A 61 5.31 15.78 2.38
C GLU A 61 5.47 17.32 2.29
N GLU A 62 5.41 17.90 1.09
CA GLU A 62 5.55 19.35 0.88
C GLU A 62 4.30 20.13 1.32
N ARG A 63 3.11 19.50 1.25
CA ARG A 63 1.86 20.12 1.71
C ARG A 63 1.76 20.26 3.22
N VAL A 64 2.31 19.31 3.97
CA VAL A 64 2.34 19.39 5.44
C VAL A 64 3.49 20.27 5.91
N GLY A 65 4.62 20.29 5.19
CA GLY A 65 5.79 21.10 5.54
C GLY A 65 5.61 22.61 5.37
N GLY A 66 4.77 23.07 4.44
CA GLY A 66 4.62 24.51 4.14
C GLY A 66 3.67 25.29 5.09
N GLN A 67 2.89 24.62 5.93
CA GLN A 67 1.86 25.25 6.78
C GLN A 67 1.80 24.73 8.22
N GLY A 68 2.55 23.69 8.57
CA GLY A 68 2.52 23.08 9.90
C GLY A 68 3.46 23.79 10.88
N ASP A 69 2.98 24.04 12.09
CA ASP A 69 3.83 24.38 13.23
C ASP A 69 4.83 23.22 13.49
N GLU A 70 5.92 23.45 14.22
CA GLU A 70 6.90 22.41 14.59
C GLU A 70 6.20 21.20 15.23
N ARG A 71 5.08 21.47 15.92
CA ARG A 71 4.21 20.48 16.52
C ARG A 71 3.49 19.58 15.50
N ASP A 72 3.06 20.11 14.37
CA ASP A 72 2.37 19.34 13.32
C ASP A 72 3.35 18.42 12.58
N VAL A 73 4.57 18.90 12.34
CA VAL A 73 5.67 18.10 11.79
C VAL A 73 6.01 16.95 12.75
N PHE A 74 6.11 17.23 14.04
CA PHE A 74 6.34 16.19 15.05
C PHE A 74 5.19 15.17 15.11
N LEU A 75 3.93 15.63 15.06
CA LEU A 75 2.76 14.77 15.03
C LEU A 75 2.72 13.88 13.79
N ALA A 76 3.06 14.41 12.61
CA ALA A 76 3.15 13.65 11.36
C ALA A 76 4.27 12.59 11.41
N MET A 77 5.44 12.95 11.94
CA MET A 77 6.55 12.00 12.09
C MET A 77 6.20 10.88 13.11
N LYS A 78 5.56 11.25 14.23
CA LYS A 78 5.11 10.29 15.25
C LYS A 78 4.00 9.37 14.74
N SER A 79 3.02 9.90 14.01
CA SER A 79 1.92 9.12 13.45
C SER A 79 2.42 8.17 12.37
N SER A 80 3.30 8.63 11.48
CA SER A 80 3.95 7.79 10.46
C SER A 80 4.74 6.65 11.10
N ARG A 81 5.57 6.95 12.11
CA ARG A 81 6.34 5.92 12.83
C ARG A 81 5.43 4.91 13.54
N THR A 82 4.32 5.37 14.11
CA THR A 82 3.34 4.50 14.77
C THR A 82 2.61 3.62 13.76
N ALA A 83 2.15 4.19 12.64
CA ALA A 83 1.47 3.47 11.57
C ALA A 83 2.38 2.39 10.97
N MET A 84 3.65 2.72 10.70
CA MET A 84 4.63 1.76 10.18
C MET A 84 4.91 0.64 11.18
N GLY A 85 4.96 0.95 12.48
CA GLY A 85 5.09 -0.05 13.54
C GLY A 85 3.88 -1.00 13.64
N ILE A 86 2.66 -0.46 13.53
CA ILE A 86 1.43 -1.27 13.51
C ILE A 86 1.40 -2.15 12.26
N PHE A 87 1.68 -1.57 11.09
CA PHE A 87 1.68 -2.27 9.81
C PHE A 87 2.65 -3.45 9.82
N ASN A 88 3.87 -3.25 10.32
CA ASN A 88 4.86 -4.33 10.41
C ASN A 88 4.41 -5.46 11.36
N LYS A 89 3.79 -5.13 12.49
CA LYS A 89 3.22 -6.13 13.41
C LYS A 89 2.08 -6.92 12.77
N VAL A 90 1.19 -6.25 12.03
CA VAL A 90 0.08 -6.90 11.33
C VAL A 90 0.59 -7.82 10.22
N LEU A 91 1.57 -7.36 9.43
CA LEU A 91 2.22 -8.19 8.40
C LEU A 91 2.88 -9.42 9.02
N PHE A 92 3.60 -9.26 10.12
CA PHE A 92 4.22 -10.38 10.85
C PHE A 92 3.17 -11.35 11.40
N LEU A 93 2.08 -10.84 11.99
CA LEU A 93 1.02 -11.71 12.50
C LEU A 93 0.34 -12.48 11.37
N ALA A 94 0.07 -11.82 10.24
CA ALA A 94 -0.51 -12.45 9.05
C ALA A 94 0.41 -13.53 8.46
N SER A 95 1.73 -13.28 8.41
CA SER A 95 2.70 -14.27 7.93
C SER A 95 2.73 -15.50 8.84
N VAL A 96 2.78 -15.32 10.16
CA VAL A 96 2.74 -16.42 11.12
C VAL A 96 1.43 -17.21 11.02
N LEU A 97 0.28 -16.54 10.94
CA LEU A 97 -1.02 -17.19 10.82
C LEU A 97 -1.16 -17.98 9.52
N SER A 98 -0.65 -17.46 8.40
CA SER A 98 -0.67 -18.17 7.12
C SER A 98 0.22 -19.40 7.11
N LEU A 99 1.43 -19.33 7.69
CA LEU A 99 2.32 -20.49 7.83
C LEU A 99 1.75 -21.53 8.81
N TRP A 100 1.15 -21.08 9.91
CA TRP A 100 0.48 -21.95 10.87
C TRP A 100 -0.74 -22.66 10.26
N GLY A 101 -1.54 -21.92 9.48
CA GLY A 101 -2.67 -22.47 8.74
C GLY A 101 -2.25 -23.50 7.70
N PHE A 102 -1.15 -23.25 6.98
CA PHE A 102 -0.53 -24.24 6.09
C PHE A 102 -0.12 -25.51 6.88
N ALA A 103 0.62 -25.36 7.97
CA ALA A 103 1.12 -26.50 8.75
C ALA A 103 0.00 -27.38 9.35
N LYS A 104 -1.17 -26.80 9.66
CA LYS A 104 -2.29 -27.54 10.28
C LYS A 104 -3.27 -28.14 9.28
N PHE A 105 -3.53 -27.45 8.18
CA PHE A 105 -4.61 -27.81 7.25
C PHE A 105 -4.10 -28.19 5.85
N ASP A 106 -2.79 -28.13 5.61
CA ASP A 106 -2.11 -28.47 4.35
C ASP A 106 -2.66 -27.73 3.12
N LEU A 107 -3.14 -26.49 3.33
CA LEU A 107 -3.61 -25.63 2.24
C LEU A 107 -2.43 -25.10 1.44
N ALA A 108 -2.14 -25.73 0.30
CA ALA A 108 -1.06 -25.34 -0.61
C ALA A 108 -1.05 -23.84 -1.00
N PHE A 109 -2.22 -23.18 -1.05
CA PHE A 109 -2.32 -21.75 -1.34
C PHE A 109 -1.78 -20.84 -0.21
N LEU A 110 -1.77 -21.28 1.05
CA LEU A 110 -1.29 -20.47 2.18
C LEU A 110 0.24 -20.35 2.20
N LEU A 111 0.96 -21.32 1.64
CA LEU A 111 2.42 -21.33 1.61
C LEU A 111 3.00 -20.14 0.83
N PRO A 112 2.63 -19.87 -0.44
CA PRO A 112 3.16 -18.71 -1.15
C PRO A 112 2.76 -17.39 -0.46
N VAL A 113 1.57 -17.30 0.13
CA VAL A 113 1.11 -16.11 0.87
C VAL A 113 1.98 -15.86 2.11
N GLY A 114 2.28 -16.90 2.89
CA GLY A 114 3.14 -16.75 4.07
C GLY A 114 4.59 -16.43 3.71
N VAL A 115 5.11 -17.01 2.62
CA VAL A 115 6.46 -16.72 2.12
C VAL A 115 6.57 -15.29 1.61
N THR A 116 5.59 -14.79 0.84
CA THR A 116 5.63 -13.41 0.35
C THR A 116 5.49 -12.40 1.48
N LEU A 117 4.59 -12.62 2.44
CA LEU A 117 4.43 -11.75 3.61
C LEU A 117 5.67 -11.74 4.50
N SER A 118 6.29 -12.90 4.75
CA SER A 118 7.53 -12.97 5.54
C SER A 118 8.71 -12.31 4.82
N GLY A 119 8.83 -12.49 3.50
CA GLY A 119 9.79 -11.77 2.67
C GLY A 119 9.61 -10.26 2.72
N ALA A 120 8.36 -9.78 2.67
CA ALA A 120 8.05 -8.34 2.78
C ALA A 120 8.46 -7.76 4.14
N VAL A 121 8.25 -8.48 5.25
CA VAL A 121 8.68 -8.06 6.59
C VAL A 121 10.21 -7.96 6.67
N LEU A 122 10.93 -8.96 6.17
CA LEU A 122 12.40 -8.94 6.13
C LEU A 122 12.93 -7.78 5.29
N PHE A 123 12.33 -7.53 4.12
CA PHE A 123 12.70 -6.44 3.24
C PHE A 123 12.47 -5.07 3.91
N LEU A 124 11.31 -4.86 4.54
CA LEU A 124 11.02 -3.63 5.29
C LEU A 124 12.02 -3.41 6.44
N PHE A 125 12.41 -4.48 7.14
CA PHE A 125 13.44 -4.40 8.17
C PHE A 125 14.81 -3.98 7.61
N LEU A 126 15.26 -4.59 6.51
CA LEU A 126 16.53 -4.24 5.86
C LEU A 126 16.52 -2.80 5.34
N LEU A 127 15.41 -2.35 4.75
CA LEU A 127 15.24 -0.95 4.35
C LEU A 127 15.36 -0.01 5.54
N LEU A 128 14.65 -0.29 6.64
CA LEU A 128 14.70 0.55 7.83
C LEU A 128 16.13 0.59 8.41
N LEU A 129 16.82 -0.54 8.44
CA LEU A 129 18.21 -0.63 8.88
C LEU A 129 19.14 0.19 7.98
N GLY A 130 19.01 0.06 6.66
CA GLY A 130 19.82 0.80 5.69
C GLY A 130 19.61 2.31 5.77
N VAL A 131 18.36 2.74 5.88
CA VAL A 131 18.00 4.14 6.08
C VAL A 131 18.57 4.66 7.41
N ASN A 132 18.46 3.88 8.49
CA ASN A 132 18.99 4.26 9.80
C ASN A 132 20.51 4.43 9.77
N LEU A 133 21.24 3.48 9.18
CA LEU A 133 22.70 3.57 9.01
C LEU A 133 23.13 4.75 8.14
N TYR A 134 22.35 5.10 7.12
CA TYR A 134 22.63 6.25 6.27
C TYR A 134 22.51 7.57 7.03
N TYR A 135 21.44 7.74 7.82
CA TYR A 135 21.25 8.94 8.61
C TYR A 135 22.22 9.01 9.79
N GLU A 136 22.57 7.88 10.41
CA GLU A 136 23.59 7.83 11.47
C GLU A 136 24.98 8.26 10.98
N LYS A 137 25.33 7.99 9.71
CA LYS A 137 26.59 8.47 9.11
C LYS A 137 26.59 9.94 8.71
N ARG A 138 25.42 10.60 8.66
CA ARG A 138 25.26 11.98 8.17
C ARG A 138 24.77 12.98 9.23
N GLY A 139 24.24 12.50 10.35
CA GLY A 139 23.95 13.29 11.55
C GLY A 139 25.17 13.34 12.46
#